data_AF-A0A093XSP2-F1
#
_entry.id   AF-A0A093XSP2-F1
#
_cell.length_a   1.000
_cell.length_b   1.000
_cell.length_c   1.000
_cell.angle_alpha   90.00
_cell.angle_beta   90.00
_cell.angle_gamma   90.00
#
_symmetry.space_group_name_H-M   'P 1'
#
loop_
_entity.id
_entity.type
_entity.pdbx_description
1 polymer ?
#
loop_
_entity_poly.entity_id
_entity_poly.type
_entity_poly.pdbx_seq_one_letter_code
_entity_poly.pdbx_strand_id
1 'polypeptide(L)'
;YWNETGGFIQYKGIGGAKGRFLGFFSVLIHAAFAFIGTDITAMASVETANVGLLVSPSDLSLNLSSTAAKSPFVIAIKNAGIPALPSIINAAILTSAWSSGCADLFVSSRTLYGLAARGHAPKIFLKTRKDGLPWVSVIFCGAFSLLSFMAASKGEEGTVFGYFSNMTAICGMISWTCILWTSLRWHKGLKVHGIYRKTLA
;
A
#
# COMPACT_ATOMS: atom_id res chain seq x y z
N TYR A 1 9.17 11.38 24.39
CA TYR A 1 8.75 11.11 23.01
C TYR A 1 8.09 9.73 22.87
N TRP A 2 8.83 8.62 22.93
CA TRP A 2 8.27 7.27 22.67
C TRP A 2 7.16 6.77 23.62
N ASN A 3 7.08 7.29 24.85
CA ASN A 3 6.04 6.95 25.83
C ASN A 3 4.73 7.77 25.69
N GLU A 4 4.76 8.89 24.96
CA GLU A 4 3.62 9.83 24.84
C GLU A 4 3.13 9.99 23.40
N THR A 5 4.00 9.79 22.40
CA THR A 5 3.72 9.94 20.97
C THR A 5 4.26 8.81 20.09
N GLY A 6 4.88 7.77 20.68
CA GLY A 6 5.52 6.68 19.95
C GLY A 6 4.68 5.41 19.80
N GLY A 7 5.21 4.42 19.08
CA GLY A 7 4.52 3.16 18.78
C GLY A 7 4.17 2.26 19.97
N PHE A 8 4.40 2.66 21.22
CA PHE A 8 4.04 1.90 22.42
C PHE A 8 2.90 2.54 23.24
N ILE A 9 2.15 3.49 22.66
CA ILE A 9 0.93 4.04 23.27
C ILE A 9 -0.13 2.93 23.41
N GLN A 10 -0.98 3.05 24.43
CA GLN A 10 -2.10 2.14 24.63
C GLN A 10 -3.08 2.20 23.45
N TYR A 11 -3.20 1.09 22.72
CA TYR A 11 -4.11 1.00 21.59
C TYR A 11 -5.58 1.03 22.03
N LYS A 12 -6.33 2.03 21.54
CA LYS A 12 -7.79 2.17 21.74
C LYS A 12 -8.24 2.03 23.21
N GLY A 13 -7.47 2.55 24.16
CA GLY A 13 -7.83 2.53 25.58
C GLY A 13 -7.69 1.17 26.27
N ILE A 14 -7.12 0.16 25.61
CA ILE A 14 -6.81 -1.13 26.23
C ILE A 14 -5.59 -0.93 27.13
N GLY A 15 -5.73 -1.16 28.43
CA GLY A 15 -4.62 -1.01 29.39
C GLY A 15 -3.60 -2.16 29.35
N GLY A 16 -2.42 -1.92 29.95
CA GLY A 16 -1.40 -2.94 30.22
C GLY A 16 -0.52 -3.32 29.02
N ALA A 17 0.14 -4.49 29.10
CA ALA A 17 1.06 -4.98 28.08
C ALA A 17 0.38 -5.26 26.73
N LYS A 18 -0.89 -5.69 26.76
CA LYS A 18 -1.70 -5.98 25.56
C LYS A 18 -1.95 -4.73 24.73
N GLY A 19 -2.32 -3.60 25.36
CA GLY A 19 -2.56 -2.36 24.63
C GLY A 19 -1.28 -1.76 24.03
N ARG A 20 -0.13 -1.89 24.72
CA ARG A 20 1.18 -1.50 24.16
C ARG A 20 1.61 -2.39 23.00
N PHE A 21 1.38 -3.71 23.09
CA PHE A 21 1.65 -4.65 22.00
C PHE A 21 0.79 -4.35 20.76
N LEU A 22 -0.51 -4.11 20.97
CA LEU A 22 -1.41 -3.72 19.88
C LEU A 22 -1.04 -2.36 19.28
N GLY A 23 -0.56 -1.42 20.11
CA GLY A 23 -0.03 -0.13 19.67
C GLY A 23 1.16 -0.35 18.73
N PHE A 24 2.13 -1.14 19.18
CA PHE A 24 3.33 -1.48 18.40
C PHE A 24 2.96 -2.16 17.09
N PHE A 25 2.08 -3.15 17.15
CA PHE A 25 1.64 -3.90 15.99
C PHE A 25 0.86 -3.01 15.00
N SER A 26 0.07 -2.06 15.49
CA SER A 26 -0.62 -1.10 14.61
C SER A 26 0.34 -0.17 13.87
N VAL A 27 1.42 0.27 14.52
CA VAL A 27 2.47 1.06 13.86
C VAL A 27 3.26 0.20 12.88
N LEU A 28 3.52 -1.06 13.22
CA LEU A 28 4.18 -2.01 12.33
C LEU A 28 3.38 -2.23 11.03
N ILE A 29 2.05 -2.35 11.10
CA ILE A 29 1.19 -2.48 9.91
C ILE A 29 1.30 -1.22 9.03
N HIS A 30 1.19 -0.02 9.61
CA HIS A 30 1.32 1.22 8.85
C HIS A 30 2.71 1.40 8.24
N ALA A 31 3.76 1.03 8.99
CA ALA A 31 5.13 1.03 8.48
C ALA A 31 5.28 0.03 7.33
N ALA A 32 4.77 -1.20 7.49
CA ALA A 32 4.84 -2.24 6.47
C ALA A 32 4.21 -1.80 5.15
N PHE A 33 3.10 -1.05 5.18
CA PHE A 33 2.53 -0.44 3.98
C PHE A 33 3.53 0.44 3.22
N ALA A 34 4.27 1.30 3.95
CA ALA A 34 5.28 2.20 3.38
C ALA A 34 6.53 1.46 2.83
N PHE A 35 6.78 0.23 3.30
CA PHE A 35 7.91 -0.60 2.87
C PHE A 35 7.53 -1.70 1.87
N ILE A 36 6.27 -1.80 1.42
CA ILE A 36 5.91 -2.67 0.29
C ILE A 36 6.55 -2.07 -0.97
N GLY A 37 7.64 -2.69 -1.41
CA GLY A 37 8.49 -2.20 -2.50
C GLY A 37 9.72 -1.48 -1.93
N THR A 38 10.75 -2.24 -1.57
CA THR A 38 12.06 -1.75 -1.12
C THR A 38 12.65 -0.67 -2.06
N ASP A 39 12.26 -0.75 -3.32
CA ASP A 39 12.67 0.09 -4.44
C ASP A 39 12.03 1.50 -4.33
N ILE A 40 10.80 1.57 -3.78
CA ILE A 40 10.06 2.81 -3.55
C ILE A 40 10.54 3.48 -2.25
N THR A 41 10.91 2.69 -1.25
CA THR A 41 11.41 3.22 0.03
C THR A 41 12.69 4.03 -0.14
N ALA A 42 13.61 3.57 -1.00
CA ALA A 42 14.82 4.31 -1.33
C ALA A 42 14.48 5.70 -1.94
N MET A 43 13.53 5.77 -2.87
CA MET A 43 13.06 7.05 -3.44
C MET A 43 12.40 7.95 -2.40
N ALA A 44 11.49 7.40 -1.58
CA ALA A 44 10.81 8.15 -0.53
C ALA A 44 11.79 8.73 0.51
N SER A 45 12.84 7.96 0.87
CA SER A 45 13.86 8.45 1.82
C SER A 45 14.65 9.65 1.29
N VAL A 46 14.89 9.72 -0.03
CA VAL A 46 15.51 10.90 -0.66
C VAL A 46 14.58 12.12 -0.61
N GLU A 47 13.27 11.94 -0.69
CA GLU A 47 12.30 13.04 -0.69
C GLU A 47 12.04 13.61 0.72
N THR A 48 12.10 12.77 1.76
CA THR A 48 11.80 13.19 3.14
C THR A 48 12.69 14.31 3.67
N ALA A 49 13.96 14.40 3.23
CA ALA A 49 14.88 15.45 3.66
C ALA A 49 14.44 16.84 3.19
N ASN A 50 13.81 16.94 2.02
CA ASN A 50 13.40 18.22 1.43
C ASN A 50 12.09 18.74 2.05
N VAL A 51 11.19 17.85 2.47
CA VAL A 51 9.87 18.24 3.00
C VAL A 51 9.97 18.96 4.34
N GLY A 52 10.86 18.49 5.23
CA GLY A 52 11.08 19.10 6.55
C GLY A 52 11.72 20.49 6.50
N LEU A 53 12.35 20.86 5.37
CA LEU A 53 12.92 22.19 5.15
C LEU A 53 11.87 23.20 4.65
N LEU A 54 10.83 22.71 3.95
CA LEU A 54 9.84 23.53 3.25
C LEU A 54 8.63 23.89 4.14
N VAL A 55 8.29 23.06 5.12
CA VAL A 55 7.13 23.28 5.99
C VAL A 55 7.52 23.03 7.44
N SER A 56 7.19 23.98 8.32
CA SER A 56 7.38 23.82 9.76
C SER A 56 6.56 22.62 10.27
N PRO A 57 7.14 21.70 11.05
CA PRO A 57 6.42 20.57 11.65
C PRO A 57 5.22 20.97 12.53
N SER A 58 5.14 22.25 12.93
CA SER A 58 4.09 22.82 13.78
C SER A 58 2.88 23.38 13.02
N ASP A 59 2.85 23.31 11.69
CA ASP A 59 1.76 23.90 10.89
C ASP A 59 0.43 23.16 11.11
N LEU A 60 -0.59 23.89 11.56
CA LEU A 60 -1.93 23.36 11.84
C LEU A 60 -2.60 22.74 10.59
N SER A 61 -2.11 23.10 9.40
CA SER A 61 -2.58 22.63 8.09
C SER A 61 -2.09 21.22 7.76
N LEU A 62 -1.03 20.72 8.43
CA LEU A 62 -0.51 19.35 8.33
C LEU A 62 -1.44 18.38 9.06
N ASN A 63 -2.62 18.16 8.49
CA ASN A 63 -3.52 17.14 8.98
C ASN A 63 -3.37 15.88 8.13
N LEU A 64 -2.85 14.81 8.75
CA LEU A 64 -2.68 13.49 8.15
C LEU A 64 -4.04 12.86 7.72
N SER A 65 -5.15 13.45 8.16
CA SER A 65 -6.50 13.08 7.76
C SER A 65 -6.85 13.69 6.38
N SER A 66 -6.42 12.96 5.36
CA SER A 66 -7.26 12.56 4.23
C SER A 66 -7.48 13.44 2.99
N THR A 67 -6.60 14.36 2.63
CA THR A 67 -6.69 14.91 1.26
C THR A 67 -5.32 15.22 0.70
N ALA A 68 -5.09 14.88 -0.59
CA ALA A 68 -3.89 15.28 -1.33
C ALA A 68 -3.66 16.80 -1.27
N ALA A 69 -4.74 17.58 -1.14
CA ALA A 69 -4.73 19.04 -0.95
C ALA A 69 -4.08 19.51 0.37
N LYS A 70 -3.94 18.64 1.37
CA LYS A 70 -3.23 18.90 2.63
C LYS A 70 -1.82 18.32 2.65
N SER A 71 -1.31 17.91 1.49
CA SER A 71 0.09 17.50 1.33
C SER A 71 1.03 18.67 1.66
N PRO A 72 2.15 18.42 2.38
CA PRO A 72 3.15 19.44 2.67
C PRO A 72 3.64 20.19 1.43
N PHE A 73 3.76 19.51 0.28
CA PHE A 73 4.18 20.13 -0.98
C PHE A 73 3.15 21.14 -1.50
N VAL A 74 1.86 20.80 -1.40
CA VAL A 74 0.76 21.70 -1.81
C VAL A 74 0.66 22.89 -0.86
N ILE A 75 0.87 22.67 0.44
CA ILE A 75 0.87 23.72 1.47
C ILE A 75 2.04 24.68 1.26
N ALA A 76 3.26 24.17 1.06
CA ALA A 76 4.46 24.99 0.80
C ALA A 76 4.26 25.90 -0.42
N ILE A 77 3.64 25.38 -1.47
CA ILE A 77 3.39 26.12 -2.71
C ILE A 77 2.27 27.14 -2.56
N LYS A 78 1.23 26.82 -1.79
CA LYS A 78 0.18 27.76 -1.44
C LYS A 78 0.73 28.91 -0.58
N ASN A 79 1.62 28.61 0.37
CA ASN A 79 2.32 29.59 1.19
C ASN A 79 3.30 30.44 0.36
N ALA A 80 3.88 29.89 -0.71
CA ALA A 80 4.71 30.61 -1.67
C ALA A 80 3.91 31.53 -2.63
N GLY A 81 2.56 31.50 -2.58
CA GLY A 81 1.71 32.45 -3.30
C GLY A 81 1.55 32.21 -4.81
N ILE A 82 1.90 31.01 -5.33
CA ILE A 82 1.80 30.70 -6.76
C ILE A 82 0.42 30.07 -7.06
N PRO A 83 -0.52 30.76 -7.74
CA PRO A 83 -1.91 30.33 -7.83
C PRO A 83 -2.15 29.11 -8.74
N ALA A 84 -1.35 28.90 -9.78
CA ALA A 84 -1.56 27.82 -10.76
C ALA A 84 -0.96 26.47 -10.33
N LEU A 85 0.11 26.50 -9.54
CA LEU A 85 0.94 25.34 -9.23
C LEU A 85 0.23 24.25 -8.39
N PRO A 86 -0.65 24.56 -7.42
CA PRO A 86 -1.44 23.56 -6.70
C PRO A 86 -2.33 22.70 -7.62
N SER A 87 -2.90 23.29 -8.68
CA SER A 87 -3.75 22.57 -9.63
C SER A 87 -2.96 21.58 -10.46
N ILE A 88 -1.75 21.97 -10.92
CA ILE A 88 -0.84 21.11 -11.68
C ILE A 88 -0.43 19.89 -10.84
N ILE A 89 -0.09 20.10 -9.57
CA ILE A 89 0.30 19.02 -8.67
C ILE A 89 -0.87 18.08 -8.40
N ASN A 90 -2.06 18.62 -8.14
CA ASN A 90 -3.25 17.79 -7.97
C ASN A 90 -3.57 16.98 -9.24
N ALA A 91 -3.45 17.57 -10.43
CA ALA A 91 -3.63 16.87 -11.70
C ALA A 91 -2.59 15.75 -11.90
N ALA A 92 -1.33 16.00 -11.55
CA ALA A 92 -0.27 15.00 -11.60
C ALA A 92 -0.54 13.83 -10.64
N ILE A 93 -0.92 14.10 -9.39
CA ILE A 93 -1.26 13.07 -8.39
C ILE A 93 -2.44 12.23 -8.86
N LEU A 94 -3.51 12.85 -9.38
CA LEU A 94 -4.69 12.14 -9.88
C LEU A 94 -4.36 11.24 -11.08
N THR A 95 -3.55 11.74 -12.02
CA THR A 95 -3.15 10.97 -13.20
C THR A 95 -2.27 9.77 -12.81
N SER A 96 -1.33 9.97 -11.88
CA SER A 96 -0.50 8.91 -11.34
C SER A 96 -1.32 7.86 -10.58
N ALA A 97 -2.28 8.30 -9.75
CA ALA A 97 -3.18 7.39 -9.04
C ALA A 97 -4.04 6.56 -10.00
N TRP A 98 -4.57 7.18 -11.06
CA TRP A 98 -5.32 6.49 -12.11
C TRP A 98 -4.47 5.42 -12.81
N SER A 99 -3.25 5.77 -13.19
CA SER A 99 -2.30 4.86 -13.83
C SER A 99 -1.99 3.65 -12.94
N SER A 100 -1.69 3.88 -11.66
CA SER A 100 -1.48 2.81 -10.68
C SER A 100 -2.69 1.89 -10.57
N GLY A 101 -3.90 2.45 -10.47
CA GLY A 101 -5.13 1.66 -10.42
C GLY A 101 -5.34 0.78 -11.65
N CYS A 102 -5.02 1.28 -12.85
CA CYS A 102 -5.06 0.46 -14.07
C CYS A 102 -4.03 -0.67 -14.05
N ALA A 103 -2.80 -0.41 -13.59
CA ALA A 103 -1.75 -1.42 -13.48
C ALA A 103 -2.13 -2.52 -12.49
N ASP A 104 -2.66 -2.16 -11.32
CA ASP A 104 -3.10 -3.12 -10.30
C ASP A 104 -4.28 -3.96 -10.78
N LEU A 105 -5.25 -3.36 -11.48
CA LEU A 105 -6.37 -4.09 -12.08
C LEU A 105 -5.90 -5.07 -13.17
N PHE A 106 -4.89 -4.67 -13.95
CA PHE A 106 -4.29 -5.50 -14.98
C PHE A 106 -3.57 -6.72 -14.39
N VAL A 107 -2.78 -6.53 -13.33
CA VAL A 107 -2.02 -7.58 -12.64
C VAL A 107 -2.97 -8.54 -11.91
N SER A 108 -3.93 -8.01 -11.15
CA SER A 108 -4.90 -8.81 -10.39
C SER A 108 -5.76 -9.70 -11.29
N SER A 109 -6.33 -9.15 -12.37
CA SER A 109 -7.18 -9.91 -13.30
C SER A 109 -6.42 -11.05 -13.99
N ARG A 110 -5.15 -10.85 -14.35
CA ARG A 110 -4.28 -11.88 -14.96
C ARG A 110 -3.81 -12.92 -13.97
N THR A 111 -3.52 -12.51 -12.74
CA THR A 111 -3.19 -13.44 -11.66
C THR A 111 -4.37 -14.37 -11.40
N LEU A 112 -5.59 -13.83 -11.33
CA LEU A 112 -6.82 -14.61 -11.15
C LEU A 112 -7.10 -15.55 -12.32
N TYR A 113 -6.91 -15.08 -13.55
CA TYR A 113 -6.98 -15.92 -14.75
C TYR A 113 -5.96 -17.07 -14.71
N GLY A 114 -4.70 -16.77 -14.34
CA GLY A 114 -3.64 -17.77 -14.23
C GLY A 114 -3.91 -18.81 -13.16
N LEU A 115 -4.49 -18.42 -12.02
CA LEU A 115 -4.96 -19.35 -11.00
C LEU A 115 -6.07 -20.27 -11.53
N ALA A 116 -7.02 -19.73 -12.29
CA ALA A 116 -8.09 -20.51 -12.90
C ALA A 116 -7.56 -21.50 -13.96
N ALA A 117 -6.56 -21.09 -14.74
CA ALA A 117 -5.92 -21.94 -15.74
C ALA A 117 -5.19 -23.14 -15.13
N ARG A 118 -4.66 -22.97 -13.91
CA ARG A 118 -3.99 -24.03 -13.14
C ARG A 118 -4.96 -24.87 -12.31
N GLY A 119 -6.27 -24.63 -12.40
CA GLY A 119 -7.29 -25.35 -11.64
C GLY A 119 -7.42 -24.93 -10.17
N HIS A 120 -6.76 -23.85 -9.74
CA HIS A 120 -6.82 -23.33 -8.37
C HIS A 120 -7.95 -22.30 -8.15
N ALA A 121 -8.57 -21.79 -9.21
CA ALA A 121 -9.73 -20.92 -9.14
C ALA A 121 -10.87 -21.43 -10.06
N PRO A 122 -12.13 -21.03 -9.83
CA PRO A 122 -13.27 -21.46 -10.63
C PRO A 122 -13.09 -21.19 -12.13
N LYS A 123 -13.54 -22.13 -12.98
CA LYS A 123 -13.42 -22.05 -14.45
C LYS A 123 -14.12 -20.85 -15.08
N ILE A 124 -15.01 -20.16 -14.34
CA ILE A 124 -15.67 -18.94 -14.83
C ILE A 124 -14.67 -17.83 -15.16
N PHE A 125 -13.55 -17.76 -14.44
CA PHE A 125 -12.48 -16.77 -14.62
C PHE A 125 -11.63 -17.02 -15.88
N LEU A 126 -11.80 -18.15 -16.56
CA LEU A 126 -11.14 -18.45 -17.83
C LEU A 126 -11.84 -17.83 -19.05
N LYS A 127 -13.01 -17.21 -18.86
CA LYS A 127 -13.74 -16.59 -19.99
C LYS A 127 -12.99 -15.35 -20.48
N THR A 128 -12.48 -15.45 -21.70
CA THR A 128 -11.82 -14.37 -22.42
C THR A 128 -12.68 -13.84 -23.58
N ARG A 129 -12.48 -12.58 -23.93
CA ARG A 129 -13.03 -11.97 -25.16
C ARG A 129 -12.10 -12.28 -26.35
N LYS A 130 -12.55 -12.00 -27.58
CA LYS A 130 -11.83 -12.28 -28.84
C LYS A 130 -10.41 -11.67 -28.90
N ASP A 131 -10.17 -10.61 -28.13
CA ASP A 131 -8.89 -9.91 -27.97
C ASP A 131 -8.00 -10.51 -26.85
N GLY A 132 -8.42 -11.62 -26.24
CA GLY A 132 -7.68 -12.28 -25.15
C GLY A 132 -7.90 -11.66 -23.77
N LEU A 133 -8.77 -10.65 -23.63
CA LEU A 133 -9.04 -10.00 -22.35
C LEU A 133 -9.89 -10.91 -21.44
N PRO A 134 -9.42 -11.29 -20.23
CA PRO A 134 -10.20 -12.07 -19.26
C PRO A 134 -11.26 -11.20 -18.56
N TRP A 135 -12.32 -10.85 -19.28
CA TRP A 135 -13.30 -9.84 -18.87
C TRP A 135 -14.01 -10.18 -17.55
N VAL A 136 -14.26 -11.47 -17.27
CA VAL A 136 -14.87 -11.89 -16.00
C VAL A 136 -13.96 -11.57 -14.82
N SER A 137 -12.66 -11.85 -14.95
CA SER A 137 -11.67 -11.53 -13.93
C SER A 137 -11.52 -10.03 -13.74
N VAL A 138 -11.56 -9.25 -14.83
CA VAL A 138 -11.50 -7.78 -14.77
C VAL A 138 -12.71 -7.19 -14.04
N ILE A 139 -13.93 -7.63 -14.37
CA ILE A 139 -15.14 -7.14 -13.69
C ILE A 139 -15.15 -7.56 -12.22
N PHE A 140 -14.76 -8.80 -11.92
CA PHE A 140 -14.70 -9.27 -10.55
C PHE A 140 -13.70 -8.47 -9.70
N CYS A 141 -12.47 -8.28 -10.18
CA CYS A 141 -11.46 -7.45 -9.51
C CYS A 141 -11.91 -5.97 -9.42
N GLY A 142 -12.52 -5.44 -10.47
CA GLY A 142 -13.04 -4.08 -10.51
C GLY A 142 -14.23 -3.85 -9.57
N ALA A 143 -15.06 -4.87 -9.31
CA ALA A 143 -16.16 -4.73 -8.36
C ALA A 143 -15.69 -4.38 -6.95
N PHE A 144 -14.48 -4.80 -6.55
CA PHE A 144 -13.89 -4.42 -5.26
C PHE A 144 -13.52 -2.94 -5.19
N SER A 145 -13.27 -2.26 -6.32
CA SER A 145 -13.01 -0.81 -6.30
C SER A 145 -14.26 -0.02 -5.93
N LEU A 146 -15.47 -0.59 -6.08
CA LEU A 146 -16.71 0.05 -5.62
C LEU A 146 -16.73 0.23 -4.10
N LEU A 147 -15.95 -0.56 -3.36
CA LEU A 147 -15.83 -0.41 -1.91
C LEU A 147 -15.13 0.91 -1.54
N SER A 148 -14.38 1.53 -2.46
CA SER A 148 -13.82 2.88 -2.25
C SER A 148 -14.88 3.97 -2.10
N PHE A 149 -16.12 3.76 -2.60
CA PHE A 149 -17.21 4.73 -2.42
C PHE A 149 -17.65 4.89 -0.97
N MET A 150 -17.21 4.02 -0.05
CA MET A 150 -17.35 4.27 1.39
C MET A 150 -16.70 5.59 1.81
N ALA A 151 -15.64 6.04 1.11
CA ALA A 151 -14.99 7.32 1.35
C ALA A 151 -15.88 8.53 1.01
N ALA A 152 -16.93 8.35 0.18
CA ALA A 152 -17.86 9.42 -0.16
C ALA A 152 -18.84 9.76 0.99
N SER A 153 -18.83 8.99 2.08
CA SER A 153 -19.55 9.32 3.32
C SER A 153 -18.93 10.56 3.98
N LYS A 154 -19.78 11.45 4.53
CA LYS A 154 -19.36 12.77 5.04
C LYS A 154 -18.25 12.64 6.09
N GLY A 155 -17.03 13.04 5.72
CA GLY A 155 -15.91 13.24 6.64
C GLY A 155 -15.10 11.99 7.01
N GLU A 156 -15.32 10.85 6.36
CA GLU A 156 -14.66 9.57 6.72
C GLU A 156 -13.58 9.10 5.73
N GLU A 157 -13.21 9.95 4.77
CA GLU A 157 -12.23 9.66 3.71
C GLU A 157 -10.94 8.99 4.26
N GLY A 158 -10.42 9.50 5.39
CA GLY A 158 -9.12 9.08 5.93
C GLY A 158 -9.19 7.76 6.64
N THR A 159 -10.34 7.48 7.22
CA THR A 159 -10.62 6.24 7.93
C THR A 159 -10.77 5.10 6.92
N VAL A 160 -11.51 5.35 5.82
CA VAL A 160 -11.69 4.40 4.73
C VAL A 160 -10.36 4.10 4.03
N PHE A 161 -9.55 5.13 3.75
CA PHE A 161 -8.19 4.96 3.25
C PHE A 161 -7.35 4.12 4.22
N GLY A 162 -7.44 4.40 5.52
CA GLY A 162 -6.78 3.63 6.57
C GLY A 162 -7.16 2.15 6.57
N TYR A 163 -8.43 1.81 6.32
CA TYR A 163 -8.86 0.40 6.22
C TYR A 163 -8.19 -0.31 5.04
N PHE A 164 -8.20 0.29 3.85
CA PHE A 164 -7.57 -0.30 2.67
C PHE A 164 -6.04 -0.37 2.77
N SER A 165 -5.39 0.67 3.30
CA SER A 165 -3.94 0.67 3.52
C SER A 165 -3.53 -0.44 4.50
N ASN A 166 -4.24 -0.58 5.62
CA ASN A 166 -3.96 -1.63 6.60
C ASN A 166 -4.20 -3.04 6.02
N MET A 167 -5.26 -3.22 5.23
CA MET A 167 -5.54 -4.50 4.56
C MET A 167 -4.42 -4.89 3.60
N THR A 168 -4.01 -3.97 2.71
CA THR A 168 -2.91 -4.20 1.77
C THR A 168 -1.59 -4.50 2.49
N ALA A 169 -1.31 -3.79 3.58
CA ALA A 169 -0.13 -4.04 4.41
C ALA A 169 -0.11 -5.46 4.98
N ILE A 170 -1.23 -5.92 5.54
CA ILE A 170 -1.37 -7.27 6.08
C ILE A 170 -1.19 -8.32 4.98
N CYS A 171 -1.85 -8.14 3.83
CA CYS A 171 -1.70 -9.05 2.68
C CYS A 171 -0.24 -9.10 2.19
N GLY A 172 0.44 -7.96 2.14
CA GLY A 172 1.85 -7.88 1.80
C GLY A 172 2.74 -8.62 2.79
N MET A 173 2.55 -8.40 4.09
CA MET A 173 3.30 -9.10 5.15
C MET A 173 3.12 -10.62 5.08
N ILE A 174 1.90 -11.10 4.87
CA ILE A 174 1.63 -12.55 4.70
C ILE A 174 2.37 -13.08 3.47
N SER A 175 2.28 -12.37 2.34
CA SER A 175 2.94 -12.79 1.09
C SER A 175 4.45 -12.88 1.25
N TRP A 176 5.09 -11.86 1.85
CA TRP A 176 6.52 -11.87 2.14
C TRP A 176 6.91 -12.98 3.12
N THR A 177 6.09 -13.24 4.13
CA THR A 177 6.31 -14.35 5.07
C THR A 177 6.29 -15.69 4.34
N CYS A 178 5.33 -15.92 3.45
CA CYS A 178 5.27 -17.14 2.62
C CYS A 178 6.48 -17.28 1.68
N ILE A 179 6.94 -16.18 1.08
CA ILE A 179 8.13 -16.16 0.21
C ILE A 179 9.38 -16.53 1.02
N LEU A 180 9.60 -15.88 2.17
CA LEU A 180 10.74 -16.16 3.04
C LEU A 180 10.72 -17.60 3.54
N TRP A 181 9.56 -18.08 3.98
CA TRP A 181 9.40 -19.48 4.41
C TRP A 181 9.75 -20.45 3.29
N THR A 182 9.19 -20.25 2.09
CA THR A 182 9.44 -21.11 0.93
C THR A 182 10.92 -21.07 0.52
N SER A 183 11.55 -19.90 0.54
CA SER A 183 12.98 -19.72 0.27
C SER A 183 13.87 -20.46 1.27
N LEU A 184 13.52 -20.41 2.57
CA LEU A 184 14.23 -21.16 3.61
C LEU A 184 14.09 -22.67 3.42
N ARG A 185 12.89 -23.16 3.07
CA ARG A 185 12.64 -24.59 2.79
C ARG A 185 13.37 -25.04 1.53
N TRP A 186 13.35 -24.22 0.47
CA TRP A 186 14.09 -24.45 -0.76
C TRP A 186 15.59 -24.55 -0.49
N HIS A 187 16.16 -23.63 0.29
CA HIS A 187 17.57 -23.64 0.66
C HIS A 187 17.95 -24.89 1.48
N LYS A 188 17.08 -25.31 2.41
CA LYS A 188 17.26 -26.57 3.14
C LYS A 188 17.21 -27.77 2.19
N GLY A 189 16.30 -27.78 1.21
CA GLY A 189 16.20 -28.83 0.19
C GLY A 189 17.46 -28.94 -0.67
N LEU A 190 17.99 -27.81 -1.16
CA LEU A 190 19.22 -27.79 -1.95
C LEU A 190 20.43 -28.35 -1.19
N LYS A 191 20.54 -28.04 0.12
CA LYS A 191 21.59 -28.61 0.98
C LYS A 191 21.50 -30.13 1.11
N VAL A 192 20.29 -30.68 1.23
CA VAL A 192 20.08 -32.14 1.33
C VAL A 192 20.43 -32.84 0.01
N HIS A 193 20.13 -32.22 -1.13
CA HIS A 193 20.45 -32.77 -2.46
C HIS A 193 21.87 -32.47 -2.94
N GLY A 194 22.71 -31.80 -2.13
CA GLY A 194 24.09 -31.48 -2.50
C GLY A 194 24.24 -30.49 -3.66
N ILE A 195 23.16 -29.79 -4.04
CA ILE A 195 23.16 -28.85 -5.17
C ILE A 195 23.64 -27.49 -4.66
N TYR A 196 24.80 -27.04 -5.14
CA TYR A 196 25.31 -25.70 -4.84
C TYR A 196 24.48 -24.63 -5.56
N ARG A 197 24.13 -23.53 -4.87
CA ARG A 197 23.38 -22.42 -5.49
C ARG A 197 24.03 -21.85 -6.74
N LYS A 198 25.36 -21.94 -6.86
CA LYS A 198 26.14 -21.40 -7.97
C LYS A 198 26.03 -22.21 -9.27
N THR A 199 25.54 -23.45 -9.21
CA THR A 199 25.32 -24.30 -10.40
C THR A 199 23.94 -24.10 -11.02
N LEU A 200 23.10 -23.22 -10.47
CA LEU A 200 21.73 -22.94 -10.94
C LEU A 200 21.61 -21.56 -11.62
N ALA A 201 22.74 -20.92 -11.96
CA ALA A 201 22.81 -19.64 -12.65
C ALA A 201 23.16 -19.82 -14.12
#